data_AF-A0A432UAK9-F1
#
_entry.id   AF-A0A432UAK9-F1
#
_cell.length_a   1.000
_cell.length_b   1.000
_cell.length_c   1.000
_cell.angle_alpha   90.00
_cell.angle_beta   90.00
_cell.angle_gamma   90.00
#
_symmetry.space_group_name_H-M   'P 1'
#
loop_
_entity.id
_entity.type
_entity.pdbx_description
1 polymer ?
#
loop_
_entity_poly.entity_id
_entity_poly.type
_entity_poly.pdbx_seq_one_letter_code
_entity_poly.pdbx_strand_id
1 'polypeptide(L)'
;MAEQLSLNFKPEPRGVIQVSASAGSGKTYRLALQYLQVLASLGPPREDRLASVVALTFTNQAAAEMRERILLFLKHIALFTDWGRQLAAETGLTPRQAEGWLETIFSAYQAFQVRTIDSLLFTLIRGLAWELGLRPDLSAEIREEYFLNRAFDRLLFRLREDPTLRRLFEEALETFLELEARGGFNPERYFRKRMVALHRLLRRQSLEKNGPPPSRETLMALEEELRTLGQELSRKLFEELSAKPAHPGWDEFLRDPLRYSGSKVFQKRSLKEVVAKEGLPRRVELDALERLEQIVEVADALMIARGDLGVQMSPHKVPTAQREIIDACNRADRLVVTATQMLESMVRLRRPT
;
A
#
# COMPACT_ATOMS: atom_id res chain seq x y z
N MET A 1 -16.60 -32.22 -32.75
CA MET A 1 -15.81 -31.01 -32.41
C MET A 1 -14.95 -31.28 -31.18
N ALA A 2 -14.08 -32.28 -31.31
CA ALA A 2 -13.00 -32.59 -30.40
C ALA A 2 -11.72 -32.26 -31.18
N GLU A 3 -10.98 -31.25 -30.74
CA GLU A 3 -9.58 -30.92 -31.09
C GLU A 3 -9.38 -29.42 -30.85
N GLN A 4 -8.90 -29.06 -29.66
CA GLN A 4 -8.09 -27.88 -29.34
C GLN A 4 -8.07 -27.73 -27.82
N LEU A 5 -7.14 -28.44 -27.17
CA LEU A 5 -6.51 -28.12 -25.87
C LEU A 5 -5.64 -29.31 -25.42
N SER A 6 -4.84 -29.86 -26.33
CA SER A 6 -3.73 -30.74 -25.99
C SER A 6 -2.53 -29.89 -25.58
N LEU A 7 -2.50 -29.46 -24.31
CA LEU A 7 -1.27 -28.94 -23.72
C LEU A 7 -0.38 -30.12 -23.37
N ASN A 8 0.69 -30.29 -24.16
CA ASN A 8 1.75 -31.27 -23.96
C ASN A 8 2.35 -31.17 -22.55
N PHE A 9 1.92 -32.06 -21.65
CA PHE A 9 2.66 -32.39 -20.44
C PHE A 9 3.50 -33.63 -20.73
N LYS A 10 4.79 -33.43 -21.02
CA LYS A 10 5.80 -34.50 -20.97
C LYS A 10 6.24 -34.72 -19.52
N PRO A 11 6.59 -35.95 -19.13
CA PRO A 11 6.94 -36.31 -17.75
C PRO A 11 8.42 -36.05 -17.47
N GLU A 12 8.82 -34.80 -17.23
CA GLU A 12 10.08 -34.49 -16.55
C GLU A 12 9.93 -33.21 -15.69
N PRO A 13 10.08 -33.25 -14.35
CA PRO A 13 10.06 -32.06 -13.53
C PRO A 13 11.46 -31.43 -13.52
N ARG A 14 11.94 -30.95 -14.66
CA ARG A 14 13.14 -30.11 -14.75
C ARG A 14 12.86 -28.93 -15.68
N GLY A 15 12.35 -27.84 -15.12
CA GLY A 15 12.13 -26.61 -15.87
C GLY A 15 11.43 -25.51 -15.07
N VAL A 16 11.73 -24.26 -15.43
CA VAL A 16 11.00 -23.08 -14.95
C VAL A 16 9.67 -23.01 -15.69
N ILE A 17 8.56 -23.11 -14.96
CA ILE A 17 7.22 -23.00 -15.53
C ILE A 17 6.68 -21.59 -15.24
N GLN A 18 6.55 -20.78 -16.28
CA GLN A 18 5.93 -19.45 -16.16
C GLN A 18 4.44 -19.55 -16.49
N VAL A 19 3.59 -19.23 -15.51
CA VAL A 19 2.14 -19.14 -15.72
C VAL A 19 1.76 -17.67 -15.91
N SER A 20 1.54 -17.26 -17.17
CA SER A 20 0.91 -15.98 -17.46
C SER A 20 -0.60 -16.12 -17.32
N ALA A 21 -1.24 -15.12 -16.72
CA ALA A 21 -2.67 -15.15 -16.49
C ALA A 21 -3.19 -13.71 -16.31
N SER A 22 -4.44 -13.42 -16.65
CA SER A 22 -5.05 -12.09 -16.46
C SER A 22 -5.69 -11.97 -15.07
N ALA A 23 -6.06 -10.77 -14.61
CA ALA A 23 -6.87 -10.62 -13.40
C ALA A 23 -8.19 -11.41 -13.55
N GLY A 24 -8.65 -12.09 -12.49
CA GLY A 24 -9.89 -12.88 -12.51
C GLY A 24 -9.82 -14.27 -13.17
N SER A 25 -8.70 -14.66 -13.78
CA SER A 25 -8.54 -15.93 -14.53
C SER A 25 -8.37 -17.21 -13.67
N GLY A 26 -8.57 -17.14 -12.35
CA GLY A 26 -8.40 -18.29 -11.46
C GLY A 26 -6.95 -18.65 -11.11
N LYS A 27 -6.00 -17.69 -11.19
CA LYS A 27 -4.58 -17.92 -10.87
C LYS A 27 -4.35 -18.62 -9.53
N THR A 28 -4.97 -18.11 -8.47
CA THR A 28 -4.81 -18.62 -7.11
C THR A 28 -5.40 -20.02 -6.96
N TYR A 29 -6.45 -20.34 -7.73
CA TYR A 29 -6.97 -21.71 -7.83
C TYR A 29 -5.95 -22.64 -8.49
N ARG A 30 -5.40 -22.23 -9.65
CA ARG A 30 -4.38 -23.02 -10.36
C ARG A 30 -3.11 -23.22 -9.54
N LEU A 31 -2.63 -22.20 -8.82
CA LEU A 31 -1.45 -22.31 -7.97
C LEU A 31 -1.66 -23.31 -6.82
N ALA A 32 -2.85 -23.31 -6.20
CA ALA A 32 -3.18 -24.30 -5.18
C ALA A 32 -3.29 -25.72 -5.78
N LEU A 33 -3.90 -25.85 -6.96
CA LEU A 33 -3.95 -27.13 -7.69
C LEU A 33 -2.55 -27.66 -8.01
N GLN A 34 -1.67 -26.78 -8.47
CA GLN A 34 -0.31 -27.13 -8.83
C GLN A 34 0.53 -27.49 -7.60
N TYR A 35 0.30 -26.83 -6.47
CA TYR A 35 0.88 -27.25 -5.19
C TYR A 35 0.49 -28.69 -4.86
N LEU A 36 -0.79 -29.07 -5.04
CA LEU A 36 -1.24 -30.44 -4.83
C LEU A 36 -0.67 -31.45 -5.84
N GLN A 37 -0.49 -31.06 -7.10
CA GLN A 37 0.19 -31.89 -8.11
C GLN A 37 1.64 -32.15 -7.72
N VAL A 38 2.34 -31.15 -7.16
CA VAL A 38 3.68 -31.34 -6.60
C VAL A 38 3.63 -32.34 -5.45
N LEU A 39 2.70 -32.18 -4.49
CA LEU A 39 2.53 -33.16 -3.40
C LEU A 39 2.26 -34.58 -3.92
N ALA A 40 1.44 -34.74 -4.96
CA ALA A 40 1.14 -36.02 -5.58
C ALA A 40 2.40 -36.69 -6.17
N SER A 41 3.31 -35.88 -6.72
CA SER A 41 4.56 -36.36 -7.31
C SER A 41 5.62 -36.81 -6.29
N LEU A 42 5.49 -36.41 -5.02
CA LEU A 42 6.48 -36.71 -3.97
C LEU A 42 6.28 -38.09 -3.31
N GLY A 43 5.23 -38.83 -3.66
CA GLY A 43 4.91 -40.15 -3.08
C GLY A 43 4.11 -40.07 -1.77
N PRO A 44 4.19 -41.06 -0.86
CA PRO A 44 3.40 -41.05 0.38
C PRO A 44 3.65 -39.80 1.27
N PRO A 45 2.61 -39.32 1.97
CA PRO A 45 2.69 -38.17 2.87
C PRO A 45 3.73 -38.35 3.97
N ARG A 46 4.67 -37.40 4.06
CA ARG A 46 5.72 -37.33 5.08
C ARG A 46 6.15 -35.89 5.33
N GLU A 47 6.60 -35.59 6.54
CA GLU A 47 7.04 -34.25 6.95
C GLU A 47 8.21 -33.73 6.09
N ASP A 48 9.24 -34.57 5.85
CA ASP A 48 10.43 -34.19 5.08
C ASP A 48 10.08 -33.76 3.64
N ARG A 49 9.05 -34.40 3.06
CA ARG A 49 8.57 -34.10 1.71
C ARG A 49 7.69 -32.85 1.69
N LEU A 50 6.85 -32.67 2.71
CA LEU A 50 6.08 -31.44 2.86
C LEU A 50 7.00 -30.22 2.97
N ALA A 51 8.06 -30.33 3.76
CA ALA A 51 9.05 -29.27 3.96
C ALA A 51 9.82 -28.90 2.69
N SER A 52 9.92 -29.82 1.72
CA SER A 52 10.62 -29.58 0.45
C SER A 52 9.85 -28.68 -0.53
N VAL A 53 8.53 -28.49 -0.33
CA VAL A 53 7.68 -27.72 -1.25
C VAL A 53 7.47 -26.31 -0.71
N VAL A 54 8.16 -25.33 -1.30
CA VAL A 54 8.05 -23.93 -0.89
C VAL A 54 7.13 -23.15 -1.84
N ALA A 55 6.11 -22.50 -1.28
CA ALA A 55 5.26 -21.54 -1.98
C ALA A 55 5.44 -20.13 -1.43
N LEU A 56 5.81 -19.20 -2.31
CA LEU A 56 6.12 -17.82 -1.95
C LEU A 56 5.06 -16.83 -2.43
N THR A 57 4.68 -15.89 -1.57
CA THR A 57 3.74 -14.81 -1.87
C THR A 57 4.31 -13.42 -1.54
N PHE A 58 3.67 -12.37 -2.04
CA PHE A 58 4.05 -10.99 -1.73
C PHE A 58 3.48 -10.48 -0.39
N THR A 59 2.37 -11.06 0.10
CA THR A 59 1.71 -10.58 1.32
C THR A 59 1.30 -11.72 2.24
N ASN A 60 1.26 -11.43 3.55
CA ASN A 60 0.82 -12.41 4.55
C ASN A 60 -0.61 -12.88 4.31
N GLN A 61 -1.48 -11.98 3.84
CA GLN A 61 -2.85 -12.31 3.48
C GLN A 61 -2.89 -13.32 2.32
N ALA A 62 -2.13 -13.09 1.25
CA ALA A 62 -2.07 -14.04 0.13
C ALA A 62 -1.50 -15.41 0.56
N ALA A 63 -0.53 -15.44 1.47
CA ALA A 63 -0.03 -16.70 2.04
C ALA A 63 -1.10 -17.42 2.87
N ALA A 64 -1.86 -16.69 3.69
CA ALA A 64 -2.97 -17.25 4.47
C ALA A 64 -4.07 -17.82 3.56
N GLU A 65 -4.51 -17.05 2.56
CA GLU A 65 -5.50 -17.49 1.57
C GLU A 65 -5.04 -18.73 0.79
N MET A 66 -3.75 -18.81 0.43
CA MET A 66 -3.19 -19.97 -0.25
C MET A 66 -3.16 -21.21 0.66
N ARG A 67 -2.78 -21.07 1.94
CA ARG A 67 -2.82 -22.16 2.93
C ARG A 67 -4.23 -22.70 3.12
N GLU A 68 -5.18 -21.79 3.35
CA GLU A 68 -6.58 -22.15 3.50
C GLU A 68 -7.09 -22.92 2.28
N ARG A 69 -6.76 -22.44 1.08
CA ARG A 69 -7.19 -23.08 -0.17
C ARG A 69 -6.62 -24.48 -0.37
N ILE A 70 -5.33 -24.67 -0.09
CA ILE A 70 -4.68 -25.99 -0.16
C ILE A 70 -5.36 -26.97 0.80
N LEU A 71 -5.56 -26.56 2.07
CA LEU A 71 -6.24 -27.38 3.07
C LEU A 71 -7.68 -27.72 2.66
N LEU A 72 -8.40 -26.75 2.11
CA LEU A 72 -9.76 -26.91 1.63
C LEU A 72 -9.83 -27.92 0.48
N PHE A 73 -8.93 -27.84 -0.49
CA PHE A 73 -8.89 -28.77 -1.62
C PHE A 73 -8.59 -30.20 -1.14
N LEU A 74 -7.58 -30.36 -0.29
CA LEU A 74 -7.26 -31.64 0.33
C LEU A 74 -8.46 -32.21 1.09
N LYS A 75 -9.16 -31.38 1.87
CA LYS A 75 -10.37 -31.78 2.61
C LYS A 75 -11.47 -32.27 1.68
N HIS A 76 -11.70 -31.58 0.56
CA HIS A 76 -12.70 -32.01 -0.41
C HIS A 76 -12.34 -33.33 -1.11
N ILE A 77 -11.06 -33.53 -1.45
CA ILE A 77 -10.56 -34.78 -2.02
C ILE A 77 -10.69 -35.92 -1.01
N ALA A 78 -10.25 -35.71 0.24
CA ALA A 78 -10.33 -36.70 1.32
C ALA A 78 -11.77 -37.12 1.64
N LEU A 79 -12.69 -36.15 1.69
CA LEU A 79 -14.12 -36.39 1.93
C LEU A 79 -14.89 -36.88 0.70
N PHE A 80 -14.23 -37.06 -0.44
CA PHE A 80 -14.81 -37.59 -1.67
C PHE A 80 -16.07 -36.86 -2.19
N THR A 81 -16.19 -35.57 -1.88
CA THR A 81 -17.28 -34.69 -2.35
C THR A 81 -17.28 -34.56 -3.88
N ASP A 82 -18.37 -34.08 -4.48
CA ASP A 82 -18.47 -33.90 -5.94
C ASP A 82 -17.32 -33.04 -6.51
N TRP A 83 -17.01 -31.93 -5.83
CA TRP A 83 -15.86 -31.09 -6.19
C TRP A 83 -14.52 -31.76 -5.88
N GLY A 84 -14.46 -32.57 -4.82
CA GLY A 84 -13.29 -33.36 -4.49
C GLY A 84 -12.91 -34.37 -5.56
N ARG A 85 -13.90 -35.02 -6.19
CA ARG A 85 -13.66 -35.95 -7.31
C ARG A 85 -13.06 -35.25 -8.52
N GLN A 86 -13.51 -34.02 -8.82
CA GLN A 86 -12.92 -33.18 -9.87
C GLN A 86 -11.47 -32.80 -9.53
N LEU A 87 -11.23 -32.31 -8.32
CA LEU A 87 -9.89 -31.97 -7.84
C LEU A 87 -8.95 -33.19 -7.83
N ALA A 88 -9.44 -34.37 -7.46
CA ALA A 88 -8.67 -35.61 -7.48
C ALA A 88 -8.25 -35.98 -8.91
N ALA A 89 -9.15 -35.85 -9.88
CA ALA A 89 -8.86 -36.09 -11.30
C ALA A 89 -7.82 -35.10 -11.85
N GLU A 90 -7.89 -33.83 -11.45
CA GLU A 90 -6.95 -32.79 -11.89
C GLU A 90 -5.56 -32.88 -11.20
N THR A 91 -5.51 -33.35 -9.96
CA THR A 91 -4.27 -33.39 -9.15
C THR A 91 -3.55 -34.74 -9.17
N GLY A 92 -4.28 -35.82 -9.46
CA GLY A 92 -3.78 -37.19 -9.33
C GLY A 92 -3.75 -37.72 -7.88
N LEU A 93 -4.26 -36.96 -6.90
CA LEU A 93 -4.32 -37.40 -5.51
C LEU A 93 -5.52 -38.32 -5.26
N THR A 94 -5.26 -39.46 -4.61
CA THR A 94 -6.33 -40.29 -4.05
C THR A 94 -6.87 -39.70 -2.73
N PRO A 95 -8.10 -40.06 -2.31
CA PRO A 95 -8.66 -39.61 -1.03
C PRO A 95 -7.77 -39.96 0.17
N ARG A 96 -7.20 -41.17 0.19
CA ARG A 96 -6.26 -41.61 1.25
C ARG A 96 -4.97 -40.79 1.27
N GLN A 97 -4.42 -40.44 0.10
CA GLN A 97 -3.24 -39.56 0.05
C GLN A 97 -3.57 -38.15 0.54
N ALA A 98 -4.74 -37.61 0.17
CA ALA A 98 -5.17 -36.30 0.62
C ALA A 98 -5.39 -36.26 2.15
N GLU A 99 -5.99 -37.31 2.70
CA GLU A 99 -6.12 -37.51 4.15
C GLU A 99 -4.76 -37.55 4.84
N GLY A 100 -3.82 -38.38 4.37
CA GLY A 100 -2.48 -38.44 4.96
C GLY A 100 -1.69 -37.13 4.84
N TRP A 101 -1.88 -36.34 3.77
CA TRP A 101 -1.30 -35.00 3.67
C TRP A 101 -1.93 -34.02 4.67
N LEU A 102 -3.24 -34.08 4.91
CA LEU A 102 -3.89 -33.29 5.96
C LEU A 102 -3.34 -33.65 7.34
N GLU A 103 -3.23 -34.94 7.65
CA GLU A 103 -2.66 -35.43 8.92
C GLU A 103 -1.21 -34.95 9.10
N THR A 104 -0.40 -35.03 8.03
CA THR A 104 0.99 -34.53 8.03
C THR A 104 1.02 -33.02 8.29
N ILE A 105 0.17 -32.24 7.61
CA ILE A 105 0.13 -30.78 7.78
C ILE A 105 -0.34 -30.40 9.19
N PHE A 106 -1.33 -31.08 9.76
CA PHE A 106 -1.81 -30.77 11.11
C PHE A 106 -0.81 -31.20 12.18
N SER A 107 -0.09 -32.31 11.98
CA SER A 107 0.92 -32.80 12.92
C SER A 107 2.21 -31.97 12.86
N ALA A 108 2.58 -31.50 11.67
CA ALA A 108 3.82 -30.75 11.42
C ALA A 108 3.54 -29.45 10.65
N TYR A 109 2.72 -28.56 11.22
CA TYR A 109 2.32 -27.32 10.54
C TYR A 109 3.50 -26.41 10.17
N GLN A 110 4.61 -26.47 10.92
CA GLN A 110 5.83 -25.72 10.61
C GLN A 110 6.51 -26.18 9.31
N ALA A 111 6.32 -27.44 8.91
CA ALA A 111 6.81 -27.98 7.65
C ALA A 111 5.99 -27.51 6.45
N PHE A 112 4.80 -26.94 6.64
CA PHE A 112 3.97 -26.43 5.55
C PHE A 112 4.48 -25.06 5.04
N GLN A 113 5.38 -25.07 4.07
CA GLN A 113 6.15 -23.91 3.61
C GLN A 113 5.40 -22.96 2.66
N VAL A 114 4.24 -22.44 3.08
CA VAL A 114 3.51 -21.37 2.36
C VAL A 114 3.67 -20.05 3.09
N ARG A 115 4.55 -19.17 2.59
CA ARG A 115 5.02 -17.97 3.30
C ARG A 115 5.29 -16.80 2.36
N THR A 116 5.55 -15.62 2.91
CA THR A 116 5.96 -14.48 2.09
C THR A 116 7.42 -14.56 1.68
N ILE A 117 7.79 -13.86 0.61
CA ILE A 117 9.19 -13.66 0.20
C ILE A 117 9.99 -13.08 1.37
N ASP A 118 9.48 -12.03 2.02
CA ASP A 118 10.16 -11.40 3.17
C ASP A 118 10.39 -12.40 4.32
N SER A 119 9.42 -13.26 4.61
CA SER A 119 9.55 -14.27 5.66
C SER A 119 10.64 -15.30 5.32
N LEU A 120 10.75 -15.71 4.05
CA LEU A 120 11.83 -16.58 3.60
C LEU A 120 13.18 -15.87 3.71
N LEU A 121 13.30 -14.67 3.15
CA LEU A 121 14.53 -13.88 3.20
C LEU A 121 15.00 -13.66 4.63
N PHE A 122 14.09 -13.30 5.52
CA PHE A 122 14.40 -13.11 6.92
C PHE A 122 14.87 -14.41 7.60
N THR A 123 14.27 -15.55 7.27
CA THR A 123 14.72 -16.86 7.76
C THR A 123 16.15 -17.16 7.28
N LEU A 124 16.46 -16.86 6.02
CA LEU A 124 17.80 -17.03 5.45
C LEU A 124 18.82 -16.09 6.11
N ILE A 125 18.49 -14.81 6.24
CA ILE A 125 19.34 -13.80 6.90
C ILE A 125 19.63 -14.21 8.35
N ARG A 126 18.64 -14.71 9.07
CA ARG A 126 18.82 -15.23 10.43
C ARG A 126 19.71 -16.47 10.45
N GLY A 127 19.54 -17.39 9.51
CA GLY A 127 20.39 -18.58 9.39
C GLY A 127 21.85 -18.23 9.08
N LEU A 128 22.07 -17.17 8.31
CA LEU A 128 23.38 -16.66 7.93
C LEU A 128 23.84 -15.49 8.82
N ALA A 129 23.17 -15.24 9.95
CA ALA A 129 23.41 -14.03 10.74
C ALA A 129 24.88 -13.89 11.14
N TRP A 130 25.49 -15.00 11.58
CA TRP A 130 26.90 -15.05 11.96
C TRP A 130 27.83 -14.70 10.79
N GLU A 131 27.59 -15.26 9.61
CA GLU A 131 28.40 -15.01 8.40
C GLU A 131 28.28 -13.57 7.90
N LEU A 132 27.11 -12.97 8.10
CA LEU A 132 26.83 -11.57 7.77
C LEU A 132 27.32 -10.58 8.83
N GLY A 133 27.96 -11.04 9.91
CA GLY A 133 28.36 -10.19 11.04
C GLY A 133 27.18 -9.60 11.82
N LEU A 134 26.01 -10.21 11.71
CA LEU A 134 24.78 -9.82 12.40
C LEU A 134 24.62 -10.62 13.69
N ARG A 135 23.89 -10.03 14.65
CA ARG A 135 23.59 -10.72 15.90
C ARG A 135 22.56 -11.85 15.68
N PRO A 136 22.73 -13.04 16.28
CA PRO A 136 21.78 -14.16 16.10
C PRO A 136 20.36 -13.87 16.57
N ASP A 137 20.19 -12.96 17.53
CA ASP A 137 18.89 -12.50 18.07
C ASP A 137 18.19 -11.45 17.20
N LEU A 138 18.58 -11.31 15.92
CA LEU A 138 18.00 -10.30 15.04
C LEU A 138 16.48 -10.46 14.86
N SER A 139 15.77 -9.35 14.99
CA SER A 139 14.34 -9.20 14.72
C SER A 139 14.12 -8.27 13.55
N ALA A 140 13.14 -8.57 12.70
CA ALA A 140 12.68 -7.65 11.67
C ALA A 140 11.66 -6.70 12.31
N GLU A 141 12.01 -5.42 12.37
CA GLU A 141 11.07 -4.36 12.76
C GLU A 141 10.97 -3.38 11.60
N ILE A 142 9.76 -3.28 11.03
CA ILE A 142 9.48 -2.49 9.83
C ILE A 142 9.17 -1.03 10.22
N ARG A 143 8.83 -0.77 11.49
CA ARG A 143 8.45 0.55 11.99
C ARG A 143 9.67 1.41 12.26
N GLU A 144 10.21 2.01 11.22
CA GLU A 144 11.29 3.01 11.26
C GLU A 144 11.05 4.11 12.32
N GLU A 145 9.80 4.56 12.47
CA GLU A 145 9.41 5.59 13.45
C GLU A 145 9.71 5.20 14.89
N TYR A 146 9.64 3.91 15.24
CA TYR A 146 9.96 3.45 16.59
C TYR A 146 11.43 3.75 16.94
N PHE A 147 12.34 3.42 16.02
CA PHE A 147 13.78 3.64 16.22
C PHE A 147 14.17 5.10 16.14
N LEU A 148 13.58 5.86 15.21
CA LEU A 148 13.87 7.28 15.08
C LEU A 148 13.40 8.08 16.29
N ASN A 149 12.26 7.73 16.89
CA ASN A 149 11.82 8.36 18.13
C ASN A 149 12.80 8.08 19.29
N ARG A 150 13.26 6.83 19.43
CA ARG A 150 14.30 6.47 20.42
C ARG A 150 15.61 7.20 20.17
N ALA A 151 16.01 7.37 18.91
CA ALA A 151 17.21 8.11 18.54
C ALA A 151 17.07 9.60 18.87
N PHE A 152 15.89 10.18 18.64
CA PHE A 152 15.59 11.55 19.04
C PHE A 152 15.65 11.74 20.56
N ASP A 153 15.14 10.78 21.34
CA ASP A 153 15.27 10.84 22.81
C ASP A 153 16.74 10.87 23.23
N ARG A 154 17.57 10.01 22.64
CA ARG A 154 19.03 10.00 22.87
C ARG A 154 19.71 11.30 22.43
N LEU A 155 19.28 11.87 21.31
CA LEU A 155 19.76 13.17 20.85
C LEU A 155 19.52 14.24 21.92
N LEU A 156 18.29 14.34 22.45
CA LEU A 156 17.94 15.29 23.51
C LEU A 156 18.84 15.16 24.74
N PHE A 157 19.16 13.93 25.17
CA PHE A 157 20.09 13.72 26.27
C PHE A 157 21.50 14.27 25.96
N ARG A 158 22.00 14.06 24.74
CA ARG A 158 23.33 14.52 24.32
C ARG A 158 23.44 16.04 24.15
N LEU A 159 22.34 16.76 23.90
CA LEU A 159 22.37 18.22 23.81
C LEU A 159 22.92 18.89 25.08
N ARG A 160 22.87 18.18 26.23
CA ARG A 160 23.42 18.68 27.49
C ARG A 160 24.94 18.65 27.54
N GLU A 161 25.56 17.76 26.78
CA GLU A 161 26.99 17.45 26.85
C GLU A 161 27.76 18.02 25.66
N ASP A 162 27.09 18.24 24.52
CA ASP A 162 27.70 18.70 23.27
C ASP A 162 27.13 20.08 22.86
N PRO A 163 27.88 21.18 23.10
CA PRO A 163 27.45 22.54 22.74
C PRO A 163 27.25 22.75 21.24
N THR A 164 28.04 22.08 20.40
CA THR A 164 27.94 22.21 18.94
C THR A 164 26.67 21.55 18.44
N LEU A 165 26.38 20.33 18.90
CA LEU A 165 25.16 19.61 18.58
C LEU A 165 23.93 20.34 19.12
N ARG A 166 24.03 20.93 20.32
CA ARG A 166 22.98 21.78 20.90
C ARG A 166 22.68 22.97 20.00
N ARG A 167 23.69 23.70 19.55
CA ARG A 167 23.51 24.84 18.66
C ARG A 167 22.81 24.44 17.35
N LEU A 168 23.25 23.34 16.72
CA LEU A 168 22.61 22.83 15.51
C LEU A 168 21.14 22.44 15.73
N PHE A 169 20.83 21.86 16.89
CA PHE A 169 19.46 21.52 17.26
C PHE A 169 18.61 22.77 17.48
N GLU A 170 19.15 23.78 18.17
CA GLU A 170 18.49 25.07 18.39
C GLU A 170 18.23 25.78 17.06
N GLU A 171 19.21 25.86 16.16
CA GLU A 171 19.06 26.42 14.81
C GLU A 171 17.99 25.67 13.99
N ALA A 172 17.97 24.33 14.08
CA ALA A 172 16.97 23.51 13.39
C ALA A 172 15.56 23.70 13.98
N LEU A 173 15.44 23.85 15.30
CA LEU A 173 14.19 24.10 15.99
C LEU A 173 13.65 25.51 15.69
N GLU A 174 14.51 26.53 15.73
CA GLU A 174 14.18 27.90 15.35
C GLU A 174 13.69 27.95 13.90
N THR A 175 14.44 27.35 12.98
CA THR A 175 14.05 27.24 11.56
C THR A 175 12.69 26.56 11.41
N PHE A 176 12.45 25.47 12.16
CA PHE A 176 11.16 24.79 12.15
C PHE A 176 10.02 25.68 12.65
N LEU A 177 10.23 26.41 13.74
CA LEU A 177 9.22 27.29 14.33
C LEU A 177 8.91 28.49 13.43
N GLU A 178 9.94 29.10 12.83
CA GLU A 178 9.82 30.20 11.87
C GLU A 178 9.05 29.76 10.61
N LEU A 179 9.40 28.60 10.03
CA LEU A 179 8.79 28.12 8.78
C LEU A 179 7.40 27.52 8.95
N GLU A 180 7.13 26.77 10.03
CA GLU A 180 5.81 26.15 10.20
C GLU A 180 4.77 27.10 10.81
N ALA A 181 5.19 28.15 11.54
CA ALA A 181 4.33 29.18 12.13
C ALA A 181 3.06 28.62 12.83
N ARG A 182 3.17 27.44 13.47
CA ARG A 182 2.01 26.72 14.03
C ARG A 182 1.74 27.15 15.47
N GLY A 183 0.46 27.37 15.79
CA GLY A 183 0.00 27.64 17.16
C GLY A 183 0.09 26.41 18.07
N GLY A 184 0.46 26.64 19.34
CA GLY A 184 0.53 25.62 20.40
C GLY A 184 1.79 25.75 21.25
N PHE A 185 1.74 25.32 22.51
CA PHE A 185 2.86 25.45 23.46
C PHE A 185 3.93 24.36 23.32
N ASN A 186 3.59 23.18 22.77
CA ASN A 186 4.51 22.05 22.66
C ASN A 186 4.77 21.68 21.18
N PRO A 187 5.93 22.04 20.59
CA PRO A 187 6.28 21.71 19.22
C PRO A 187 6.80 20.28 19.04
N GLU A 188 7.12 19.55 20.12
CA GLU A 188 7.89 18.30 20.10
C GLU A 188 7.31 17.25 19.15
N ARG A 189 6.01 16.98 19.23
CA ARG A 189 5.35 15.97 18.40
C ARG A 189 5.49 16.28 16.90
N TYR A 190 5.40 17.54 16.53
CA TYR A 190 5.48 17.99 15.15
C TYR A 190 6.93 18.01 14.67
N PHE A 191 7.84 18.48 15.52
CA PHE A 191 9.26 18.48 15.24
C PHE A 191 9.79 17.05 15.04
N ARG A 192 9.41 16.09 15.89
CA ARG A 192 9.73 14.65 15.71
C ARG A 192 9.24 14.12 14.37
N LYS A 193 7.99 14.40 14.00
CA LYS A 193 7.45 14.00 12.68
C LYS A 193 8.24 14.62 11.54
N ARG A 194 8.66 15.87 11.67
CA ARG A 194 9.47 16.56 10.66
C ARG A 194 10.86 15.94 10.54
N MET A 195 11.49 15.60 11.65
CA MET A 195 12.77 14.89 11.67
C MET A 195 12.68 13.50 11.00
N VAL A 196 11.61 12.75 11.25
CA VAL A 196 11.35 11.47 10.55
C VAL A 196 11.19 11.70 9.04
N ALA A 197 10.42 12.70 8.64
CA ALA A 197 10.24 13.03 7.23
C ALA A 197 11.56 13.45 6.57
N LEU A 198 12.36 14.27 7.24
CA LEU A 198 13.68 14.68 6.79
C LEU A 198 14.63 13.50 6.66
N HIS A 199 14.66 12.57 7.63
CA HIS A 199 15.46 11.36 7.54
C HIS A 199 15.10 10.52 6.31
N ARG A 200 13.80 10.34 6.03
CA ARG A 200 13.33 9.63 4.84
C ARG A 200 13.74 10.33 3.54
N LEU A 201 13.67 11.66 3.52
CA LEU A 201 14.11 12.48 2.37
C LEU A 201 15.62 12.36 2.17
N LEU A 202 16.40 12.53 3.22
CA LEU A 202 17.86 12.37 3.19
C LEU A 202 18.24 10.97 2.73
N ARG A 203 17.59 9.90 3.23
CA ARG A 203 17.85 8.54 2.77
C ARG A 203 17.54 8.33 1.28
N ARG A 204 16.51 9.00 0.76
CA ARG A 204 16.18 9.01 -0.69
C ARG A 204 17.19 9.83 -1.50
N GLN A 205 17.65 10.96 -0.97
CA GLN A 205 18.64 11.86 -1.60
C GLN A 205 20.09 11.40 -1.40
N SER A 206 20.36 10.48 -0.46
CA SER A 206 21.69 9.90 -0.19
C SER A 206 22.24 9.11 -1.39
N LEU A 207 21.46 8.97 -2.46
CA LEU A 207 21.94 8.49 -3.73
C LEU A 207 22.71 9.58 -4.50
N GLU A 208 22.35 10.86 -4.42
CA GLU A 208 23.12 11.99 -4.99
C GLU A 208 22.77 13.35 -4.33
N LYS A 209 23.70 13.91 -3.54
CA LYS A 209 24.09 15.35 -3.42
C LYS A 209 24.67 15.67 -2.03
N ASN A 210 25.98 15.87 -1.99
CA ASN A 210 26.73 16.37 -0.83
C ASN A 210 26.90 17.88 -0.95
N GLY A 211 26.31 18.64 -0.03
CA GLY A 211 26.60 20.05 0.18
C GLY A 211 26.19 20.44 1.60
N PRO A 212 26.88 21.39 2.25
CA PRO A 212 26.44 21.91 3.53
C PRO A 212 25.02 22.49 3.40
N PRO A 213 24.19 22.39 4.46
CA PRO A 213 22.87 23.03 4.43
C PRO A 213 23.02 24.53 4.12
N PRO A 214 22.13 25.12 3.32
CA PRO A 214 22.20 26.54 2.97
C PRO A 214 22.16 27.39 4.24
N SER A 215 22.98 28.43 4.28
CA SER A 215 23.00 29.38 5.40
C SER A 215 21.67 30.15 5.47
N ARG A 216 21.36 30.76 6.63
CA ARG A 216 20.15 31.59 6.80
C ARG A 216 20.07 32.72 5.76
N GLU A 217 21.20 33.34 5.46
CA GLU A 217 21.32 34.38 4.42
C GLU A 217 21.02 33.82 3.03
N THR A 218 21.53 32.62 2.73
CA THR A 218 21.24 31.92 1.46
C THR A 218 19.76 31.56 1.34
N LEU A 219 19.13 31.13 2.43
CA LEU A 219 17.70 30.83 2.45
C LEU A 219 16.88 32.10 2.21
N MET A 220 17.16 33.20 2.92
CA MET A 220 16.47 34.48 2.71
C MET A 220 16.62 34.99 1.27
N ALA A 221 17.81 34.89 0.68
CA ALA A 221 18.04 35.28 -0.70
C ALA A 221 17.22 34.43 -1.68
N LEU A 222 17.17 33.11 -1.46
CA LEU A 222 16.38 32.18 -2.27
C LEU A 222 14.87 32.45 -2.11
N GLU A 223 14.43 32.77 -0.90
CA GLU A 223 13.04 33.12 -0.59
C GLU A 223 12.59 34.37 -1.36
N GLU A 224 13.43 35.40 -1.37
CA GLU A 224 13.16 36.65 -2.08
C GLU A 224 13.21 36.46 -3.61
N GLU A 225 14.16 35.67 -4.11
CA GLU A 225 14.22 35.29 -5.52
C GLU A 225 12.94 34.56 -5.96
N LEU A 226 12.48 33.60 -5.16
CA LEU A 226 11.28 32.83 -5.43
C LEU A 226 10.01 33.70 -5.42
N ARG A 227 9.93 34.66 -4.49
CA ARG A 227 8.84 35.65 -4.45
C ARG A 227 8.87 36.55 -5.68
N THR A 228 10.06 37.03 -6.07
CA THR A 228 10.23 37.89 -7.25
C THR A 228 9.81 37.19 -8.53
N LEU A 229 10.28 35.95 -8.73
CA LEU A 229 9.90 35.09 -9.86
C LEU A 229 8.40 34.82 -9.87
N GLY A 230 7.82 34.54 -8.70
CA GLY A 230 6.39 34.31 -8.56
C GLY A 230 5.56 35.53 -8.94
N GLN A 231 5.94 36.73 -8.49
CA GLN A 231 5.29 37.99 -8.86
C GLN A 231 5.39 38.27 -10.37
N GLU A 232 6.57 38.06 -10.95
CA GLU A 232 6.77 38.25 -12.38
C GLU A 232 5.92 37.27 -13.21
N LEU A 233 5.86 36.01 -12.79
CA LEU A 233 5.02 34.99 -13.41
C LEU A 233 3.53 35.33 -13.29
N SER A 234 3.08 35.82 -12.12
CA SER A 234 1.70 36.25 -11.90
C SER A 234 1.32 37.40 -12.84
N ARG A 235 2.17 38.42 -12.94
CA ARG A 235 1.99 39.56 -13.85
C ARG A 235 1.90 39.09 -15.29
N LYS A 236 2.85 38.27 -15.74
CA LYS A 236 2.86 37.76 -17.13
C LYS A 236 1.60 36.97 -17.45
N LEU A 237 1.18 36.06 -16.58
CA LEU A 237 0.03 35.20 -16.84
C LEU A 237 -1.29 35.96 -16.78
N PHE A 238 -1.52 36.76 -15.74
CA PHE A 238 -2.85 37.32 -15.47
C PHE A 238 -3.04 38.73 -15.99
N GLU A 239 -1.98 39.55 -16.01
CA GLU A 239 -2.06 40.94 -16.46
C GLU A 239 -1.68 41.05 -17.95
N GLU A 240 -0.55 40.47 -18.38
CA GLU A 240 -0.09 40.58 -19.78
C GLU A 240 -0.83 39.60 -20.71
N LEU A 241 -0.97 38.34 -20.33
CA LEU A 241 -1.60 37.30 -21.15
C LEU A 241 -3.10 37.14 -20.90
N SER A 242 -3.67 37.84 -19.92
CA SER A 242 -5.09 37.75 -19.53
C SER A 242 -5.57 36.31 -19.28
N ALA A 243 -4.69 35.42 -18.83
CA ALA A 243 -5.05 34.06 -18.49
C ALA A 243 -6.07 34.07 -17.35
N LYS A 244 -7.06 33.17 -17.40
CA LYS A 244 -7.96 32.99 -16.25
C LYS A 244 -7.32 32.04 -15.25
N PRO A 245 -7.13 32.43 -13.98
CA PRO A 245 -6.59 31.54 -12.98
C PRO A 245 -7.53 30.35 -12.79
N ALA A 246 -7.00 29.13 -12.87
CA ALA A 246 -7.76 27.90 -12.64
C ALA A 246 -8.33 27.82 -11.21
N HIS A 247 -7.75 28.55 -10.25
CA HIS A 247 -8.25 28.64 -8.89
C HIS A 247 -8.13 30.09 -8.36
N PRO A 248 -9.12 30.62 -7.61
CA PRO A 248 -9.14 32.03 -7.19
C PRO A 248 -7.90 32.51 -6.42
N GLY A 249 -7.25 31.61 -5.67
CA GLY A 249 -6.04 31.92 -4.87
C GLY A 249 -4.71 31.83 -5.63
N TRP A 250 -4.70 31.58 -6.95
CA TRP A 250 -3.46 31.41 -7.70
C TRP A 250 -2.64 32.69 -7.85
N ASP A 251 -3.30 33.82 -8.11
CA ASP A 251 -2.60 35.11 -8.20
C ASP A 251 -1.97 35.50 -6.86
N GLU A 252 -2.69 35.28 -5.76
CA GLU A 252 -2.16 35.50 -4.40
C GLU A 252 -0.99 34.55 -4.08
N PHE A 253 -1.10 33.27 -4.45
CA PHE A 253 -0.03 32.30 -4.24
C PHE A 253 1.23 32.63 -5.04
N LEU A 254 1.10 32.95 -6.32
CA LEU A 254 2.25 33.28 -7.15
C LEU A 254 2.95 34.53 -6.63
N ARG A 255 2.21 35.53 -6.13
CA ARG A 255 2.80 36.75 -5.56
C ARG A 255 3.56 36.52 -4.25
N ASP A 256 3.19 35.51 -3.45
CA ASP A 256 3.90 35.16 -2.22
C ASP A 256 3.80 33.65 -1.88
N PRO A 257 4.56 32.78 -2.55
CA PRO A 257 4.40 31.33 -2.43
C PRO A 257 4.72 30.81 -1.03
N LEU A 258 5.59 31.52 -0.31
CA LEU A 258 6.10 31.15 1.02
C LEU A 258 5.11 31.44 2.14
N ARG A 259 4.13 32.32 1.90
CA ARG A 259 3.00 32.57 2.80
C ARG A 259 2.16 31.31 3.06
N TYR A 260 2.29 30.31 2.18
CA TYR A 260 1.63 29.02 2.21
C TYR A 260 2.61 27.86 2.55
N SER A 261 3.77 28.16 3.14
CA SER A 261 4.76 27.14 3.55
C SER A 261 4.25 26.21 4.67
N GLY A 262 3.41 26.74 5.58
CA GLY A 262 2.75 25.99 6.67
C GLY A 262 1.32 25.53 6.37
N SER A 263 0.70 26.04 5.31
CA SER A 263 -0.69 25.80 4.90
C SER A 263 -0.77 25.68 3.38
N LYS A 264 -1.41 24.64 2.84
CA LYS A 264 -1.61 24.58 1.38
C LYS A 264 -2.49 25.77 0.96
N VAL A 265 -2.20 26.44 -0.17
CA VAL A 265 -3.18 27.29 -0.90
C VAL A 265 -4.50 26.52 -1.09
N PHE A 266 -4.35 25.21 -1.23
CA PHE A 266 -5.40 24.19 -1.29
C PHE A 266 -5.80 23.66 0.11
N GLN A 267 -5.93 24.51 1.13
CA GLN A 267 -6.45 24.06 2.43
C GLN A 267 -7.92 23.67 2.26
N LYS A 268 -8.17 22.38 2.06
CA LYS A 268 -9.51 21.80 2.24
C LYS A 268 -9.90 22.04 3.69
N ARG A 269 -11.06 22.67 3.90
CA ARG A 269 -11.67 22.86 5.22
C ARG A 269 -11.62 21.53 5.98
N SER A 270 -11.33 21.56 7.28
CA SER A 270 -11.36 20.34 8.07
C SER A 270 -12.77 19.77 8.08
N LEU A 271 -12.92 18.44 8.12
CA LEU A 271 -14.23 17.78 8.16
C LEU A 271 -15.12 18.33 9.28
N LYS A 272 -14.52 18.77 10.41
CA LYS A 272 -15.23 19.44 11.51
C LYS A 272 -15.80 20.80 11.13
N GLU A 273 -15.06 21.62 10.38
CA GLU A 273 -15.52 22.94 9.92
C GLU A 273 -16.58 22.84 8.83
N VAL A 274 -16.48 21.84 7.95
CA VAL A 274 -17.50 21.52 6.96
C VAL A 274 -18.79 21.05 7.66
N VAL A 275 -18.67 20.14 8.62
CA VAL A 275 -19.81 19.61 9.39
C VAL A 275 -20.47 20.67 10.29
N ALA A 276 -19.70 21.61 10.83
CA ALA A 276 -20.23 22.70 11.67
C ALA A 276 -21.01 23.76 10.86
N LYS A 277 -20.66 23.95 9.58
CA LYS A 277 -21.28 24.97 8.72
C LYS A 277 -22.41 24.43 7.85
N GLU A 278 -22.26 23.21 7.32
CA GLU A 278 -23.17 22.61 6.34
C GLU A 278 -24.03 21.47 6.94
N GLY A 279 -23.76 21.07 8.18
CA GLY A 279 -24.32 19.87 8.79
C GLY A 279 -23.71 18.58 8.20
N LEU A 280 -23.93 17.44 8.86
CA LEU A 280 -23.58 16.13 8.28
C LEU A 280 -24.42 15.91 7.00
N PRO A 281 -23.83 15.52 5.86
CA PRO A 281 -24.64 15.13 4.72
C PRO A 281 -25.48 13.92 5.11
N ARG A 282 -26.80 14.06 4.94
CA ARG A 282 -27.74 12.95 5.05
C ARG A 282 -27.28 11.85 4.09
N ARG A 283 -27.26 10.63 4.60
CA ARG A 283 -27.10 9.35 3.89
C ARG A 283 -27.61 9.47 2.45
N VAL A 284 -26.70 9.36 1.47
CA VAL A 284 -27.06 9.45 0.05
C VAL A 284 -27.44 8.04 -0.42
N GLU A 285 -28.73 7.86 -0.72
CA GLU A 285 -29.31 6.65 -1.32
C GLU A 285 -29.48 6.87 -2.83
N LEU A 286 -29.09 5.87 -3.63
CA LEU A 286 -29.35 5.57 -5.07
C LEU A 286 -29.38 6.67 -6.17
N ASP A 287 -29.64 7.94 -5.87
CA ASP A 287 -29.76 9.05 -6.84
C ASP A 287 -28.42 9.78 -7.12
N ALA A 288 -27.30 9.26 -6.59
CA ALA A 288 -26.01 9.96 -6.55
C ALA A 288 -25.28 10.08 -7.90
N LEU A 289 -25.53 9.15 -8.84
CA LEU A 289 -24.87 9.18 -10.16
C LEU A 289 -25.54 10.14 -11.12
N GLU A 290 -26.87 10.25 -11.09
CA GLU A 290 -27.62 11.18 -11.95
C GLU A 290 -27.34 12.64 -11.57
N ARG A 291 -26.99 12.88 -10.31
CA ARG A 291 -26.60 14.19 -9.79
C ARG A 291 -25.10 14.31 -9.53
N LEU A 292 -24.30 13.44 -10.14
CA LEU A 292 -22.86 13.35 -9.89
C LEU A 292 -22.17 14.69 -10.07
N GLU A 293 -22.49 15.45 -11.13
CA GLU A 293 -21.87 16.75 -11.36
C GLU A 293 -22.20 17.75 -10.24
N GLN A 294 -23.46 17.80 -9.79
CA GLN A 294 -23.90 18.66 -8.69
C GLN A 294 -23.23 18.26 -7.37
N ILE A 295 -23.07 16.95 -7.14
CA ILE A 295 -22.39 16.41 -5.96
C ILE A 295 -20.89 16.73 -5.98
N VAL A 296 -20.24 16.57 -7.13
CA VAL A 296 -18.81 16.88 -7.31
C VAL A 296 -18.56 18.39 -7.20
N GLU A 297 -19.50 19.23 -7.64
CA GLU A 297 -19.43 20.68 -7.52
C GLU A 297 -19.39 21.13 -6.05
N VAL A 298 -20.25 20.55 -5.20
CA VAL A 298 -20.35 20.90 -3.78
C VAL A 298 -19.42 20.09 -2.87
N ALA A 299 -18.82 19.00 -3.35
CA ALA A 299 -17.96 18.13 -2.55
C ALA A 299 -16.46 18.43 -2.72
N ASP A 300 -15.74 18.57 -1.60
CA ASP A 300 -14.30 18.81 -1.61
C ASP A 300 -13.46 17.58 -1.98
N ALA A 301 -14.01 16.39 -1.75
CA ALA A 301 -13.43 15.10 -2.14
C ALA A 301 -14.54 14.06 -2.22
N LEU A 302 -14.41 13.11 -3.15
CA LEU A 302 -15.28 11.95 -3.23
C LEU A 302 -14.52 10.69 -2.85
N MET A 303 -15.16 9.84 -2.06
CA MET A 303 -14.71 8.47 -1.85
C MET A 303 -15.63 7.53 -2.62
N ILE A 304 -15.05 6.72 -3.49
CA ILE A 304 -15.78 5.69 -4.22
C ILE A 304 -15.81 4.44 -3.34
N ALA A 305 -16.89 4.29 -2.59
CA ALA A 305 -17.19 3.07 -1.86
C ALA A 305 -17.74 2.01 -2.84
N ARG A 306 -16.82 1.22 -3.43
CA ARG A 306 -17.21 0.21 -4.44
C ARG A 306 -18.27 -0.79 -3.94
N GLY A 307 -18.31 -1.03 -2.62
CA GLY A 307 -19.33 -1.90 -2.01
C GLY A 307 -20.72 -1.32 -1.97
N ASP A 308 -20.85 -0.03 -1.67
CA ASP A 308 -22.15 0.63 -1.68
C ASP A 308 -22.66 0.80 -3.11
N LEU A 309 -21.76 1.09 -4.06
CA LEU A 309 -22.11 1.11 -5.49
C LEU A 309 -22.57 -0.26 -5.98
N GLY A 310 -21.90 -1.35 -5.58
CA GLY A 310 -22.26 -2.72 -5.95
C GLY A 310 -23.56 -3.24 -5.35
N VAL A 311 -24.05 -2.63 -4.26
CA VAL A 311 -25.39 -2.90 -3.70
C VAL A 311 -26.49 -2.15 -4.48
N GLN A 312 -26.14 -1.00 -5.07
CA GLN A 312 -27.10 -0.11 -5.73
C GLN A 312 -27.18 -0.29 -7.25
N MET A 313 -26.16 -0.84 -7.90
CA MET A 313 -26.16 -1.12 -9.35
C MET A 313 -25.59 -2.50 -9.68
N SER A 314 -25.81 -2.97 -10.90
CA SER A 314 -25.25 -4.24 -11.35
C SER A 314 -23.71 -4.22 -11.33
N PRO A 315 -23.03 -5.28 -10.84
CA PRO A 315 -21.57 -5.29 -10.64
C PRO A 315 -20.74 -4.93 -11.88
N HIS A 316 -21.22 -5.27 -13.07
CA HIS A 316 -20.56 -4.96 -14.34
C HIS A 316 -20.61 -3.47 -14.71
N LYS A 317 -21.53 -2.69 -14.12
CA LYS A 317 -21.64 -1.22 -14.30
C LYS A 317 -20.78 -0.45 -13.31
N VAL A 318 -20.36 -1.07 -12.20
CA VAL A 318 -19.53 -0.44 -11.15
C VAL A 318 -18.21 0.10 -11.69
N PRO A 319 -17.46 -0.60 -12.58
CA PRO A 319 -16.25 -0.02 -13.18
C PRO A 319 -16.51 1.21 -14.05
N THR A 320 -17.63 1.22 -14.79
CA THR A 320 -18.04 2.35 -15.63
C THR A 320 -18.44 3.54 -14.77
N ALA A 321 -19.30 3.33 -13.78
CA ALA A 321 -19.69 4.36 -12.82
C ALA A 321 -18.48 4.89 -12.02
N GLN A 322 -17.57 4.01 -11.60
CA GLN A 322 -16.32 4.43 -10.94
C GLN A 322 -15.50 5.32 -11.86
N ARG A 323 -15.37 4.97 -13.15
CA ARG A 323 -14.66 5.78 -14.13
C ARG A 323 -15.34 7.13 -14.34
N GLU A 324 -16.67 7.16 -14.47
CA GLU A 324 -17.44 8.39 -14.59
C GLU A 324 -17.27 9.30 -13.37
N ILE A 325 -17.28 8.74 -12.15
CA ILE A 325 -17.04 9.47 -10.90
C ILE A 325 -15.61 10.01 -10.85
N ILE A 326 -14.61 9.20 -11.22
CA ILE A 326 -13.21 9.63 -11.27
C ILE A 326 -13.03 10.75 -12.29
N ASP A 327 -13.60 10.60 -13.49
CA ASP A 327 -13.47 11.56 -14.57
C ASP A 327 -14.20 12.87 -14.23
N ALA A 328 -15.38 12.81 -13.61
CA ALA A 328 -16.09 14.00 -13.12
C ALA A 328 -15.31 14.73 -12.02
N CYS A 329 -14.74 13.98 -11.06
CA CYS A 329 -13.89 14.56 -10.01
C CYS A 329 -12.63 15.19 -10.60
N ASN A 330 -11.97 14.53 -11.56
CA ASN A 330 -10.79 15.07 -12.22
C ASN A 330 -11.12 16.33 -13.03
N ARG A 331 -12.26 16.38 -13.72
CA ARG A 331 -12.72 17.59 -14.45
C ARG A 331 -12.97 18.77 -13.53
N ALA A 332 -13.34 18.51 -12.28
CA ALA A 332 -13.63 19.53 -11.27
C ALA A 332 -12.50 19.73 -10.26
N ASP A 333 -11.29 19.20 -10.54
CA ASP A 333 -10.12 19.23 -9.64
C ASP A 333 -10.40 18.73 -8.21
N ARG A 334 -11.34 17.78 -8.07
CA ARG A 334 -11.72 17.15 -6.80
C ARG A 334 -10.92 15.88 -6.57
N LEU A 335 -10.43 15.71 -5.33
CA LEU A 335 -9.72 14.49 -4.94
C LEU A 335 -10.71 13.34 -4.90
N VAL A 336 -10.41 12.29 -5.66
CA VAL A 336 -11.19 11.05 -5.65
C VAL A 336 -10.35 9.91 -5.10
N VAL A 337 -10.88 9.21 -4.10
CA VAL A 337 -10.22 8.05 -3.48
C VAL A 337 -11.10 6.83 -3.69
N THR A 338 -10.57 5.82 -4.38
CA THR A 338 -11.29 4.56 -4.55
C THR A 338 -11.02 3.66 -3.36
N ALA A 339 -12.05 3.43 -2.53
CA ALA A 339 -11.98 2.42 -1.50
C ALA A 339 -12.10 1.04 -2.18
N THR A 340 -11.03 0.25 -2.12
CA THR A 340 -11.07 -1.14 -2.55
C THR A 340 -12.02 -1.92 -1.65
N GLN A 341 -13.07 -2.47 -2.26
CA GLN A 341 -13.95 -3.39 -1.58
C GLN A 341 -13.38 -4.82 -1.67
N MET A 342 -13.29 -5.50 -0.53
CA MET A 342 -13.42 -6.95 -0.52
C MET A 342 -14.91 -7.26 -0.53
N LEU A 343 -15.43 -7.87 -1.60
CA LEU A 343 -16.82 -8.35 -1.57
C LEU A 343 -16.95 -9.39 -0.44
N GLU A 344 -18.06 -9.41 0.29
CA GLU A 344 -18.28 -10.46 1.30
C GLU A 344 -18.34 -11.85 0.64
N SER A 345 -18.74 -11.91 -0.63
CA SER A 345 -18.62 -13.10 -1.49
C SER A 345 -17.16 -13.46 -1.83
N MET A 346 -16.22 -12.52 -1.83
CA MET A 346 -14.78 -12.80 -1.96
C MET A 346 -14.17 -13.37 -0.67
N VAL A 347 -14.86 -13.21 0.47
CA VAL A 347 -14.49 -13.84 1.75
C VAL A 347 -15.19 -15.21 1.92
N ARG A 348 -16.38 -15.42 1.34
CA ARG A 348 -17.21 -16.63 1.57
C ARG A 348 -17.42 -17.56 0.37
N LEU A 349 -17.21 -17.12 -0.88
CA LEU A 349 -17.53 -17.89 -2.09
C LEU A 349 -16.29 -18.10 -2.99
N ARG A 350 -16.22 -19.30 -3.59
CA ARG A 350 -15.03 -19.81 -4.30
C ARG A 350 -14.75 -19.20 -5.68
N ARG A 351 -15.64 -18.35 -6.22
CA ARG A 351 -15.41 -17.60 -7.47
C ARG A 351 -16.07 -16.22 -7.37
N PRO A 352 -15.42 -15.14 -7.86
CA PRO A 352 -16.10 -13.88 -8.10
C PRO A 352 -16.95 -14.04 -9.37
N THR A 353 -18.23 -13.66 -9.29
CA THR A 353 -19.09 -13.50 -10.47
C THR A 353 -18.67 -12.31 -11.32
#